data_AF-K6ZV07-F1
#
_entry.id   AF-K6ZV07-F1
#
_cell.length_a   1.000
_cell.length_b   1.000
_cell.length_c   1.000
_cell.angle_alpha   90.00
_cell.angle_beta   90.00
_cell.angle_gamma   90.00
#
_symmetry.space_group_name_H-M   'P 1'
#
loop_
_entity.id
_entity.type
_entity.pdbx_description
1 polymer ?
#
loop_
_entity_poly.entity_id
_entity_poly.type
_entity_poly.pdbx_seq_one_letter_code
_entity_poly.pdbx_strand_id
1 'polypeptide(L)'
;MELPSGAFIMIWATIAGIITAVVALVSMIISKEQKISEYRESRRRRIRQEAAQYLAQIDTLFKLYECELKSTKQNCLTDMELQKFRCSHKENIYQLFEMRHRLFLRLTPERSPKLKESLESIDQVFFGTSFCEDTLHIHRDSIIKEVQGILRYEWKRVKSGEPDYQKTEKTSKTAIKCLLLFLIVLFGYGTYIFFKS
;
A
#
# COMPACT_ATOMS: atom_id res chain seq x y z
N MET A 1 -28.88 -52.25 -26.40
CA MET A 1 -27.67 -52.50 -25.57
C MET A 1 -27.82 -51.60 -24.37
N GLU A 2 -28.34 -52.13 -23.26
CA GLU A 2 -28.57 -51.33 -22.06
C GLU A 2 -27.21 -50.93 -21.48
N LEU A 3 -26.97 -49.63 -21.34
CA LEU A 3 -25.75 -49.15 -20.68
C LEU A 3 -25.80 -49.61 -19.22
N PRO A 4 -24.75 -50.28 -18.69
CA PRO A 4 -24.73 -50.74 -17.31
C PRO A 4 -24.90 -49.54 -16.37
N SER A 5 -25.76 -49.66 -15.36
CA SER A 5 -26.10 -48.61 -14.39
C SER A 5 -24.87 -47.95 -13.74
N GLY A 6 -23.76 -48.68 -13.60
CA GLY A 6 -22.48 -48.14 -13.12
C GLY A 6 -21.86 -47.06 -14.01
N ALA A 7 -22.12 -47.06 -15.32
CA ALA A 7 -21.59 -46.06 -16.25
C ALA A 7 -22.13 -44.66 -15.97
N PHE A 8 -23.42 -44.55 -15.61
CA PHE A 8 -24.04 -43.27 -15.25
C PHE A 8 -23.44 -42.68 -13.98
N ILE A 9 -23.20 -43.51 -12.96
CA ILE A 9 -22.59 -43.07 -11.69
C ILE A 9 -21.18 -42.50 -11.95
N MET A 10 -20.39 -43.16 -12.80
CA MET A 10 -19.05 -42.69 -13.16
C MET A 10 -19.07 -41.36 -13.92
N ILE A 11 -20.04 -41.15 -14.81
CA ILE A 11 -20.18 -39.87 -15.54
C ILE A 11 -20.51 -38.74 -14.57
N TRP A 12 -21.49 -38.94 -13.67
CA TRP A 12 -21.87 -37.93 -12.67
C TRP A 12 -20.76 -37.62 -11.68
N ALA A 13 -20.05 -38.64 -11.20
CA ALA A 13 -18.90 -38.46 -10.30
C ALA A 13 -17.78 -37.64 -10.98
N THR A 14 -17.52 -37.90 -12.26
CA THR A 14 -16.52 -37.15 -13.04
C THR A 14 -16.91 -35.68 -13.20
N ILE A 15 -18.19 -35.42 -13.54
CA ILE A 15 -18.72 -34.05 -13.65
C ILE A 15 -18.59 -33.31 -12.32
N ALA A 16 -18.97 -33.95 -11.21
CA ALA A 16 -18.84 -33.36 -9.87
C ALA A 16 -17.38 -33.06 -9.51
N GLY A 17 -16.43 -33.93 -9.86
CA GLY A 17 -15.00 -33.71 -9.67
C GLY A 17 -14.48 -32.49 -10.46
N ILE A 18 -14.89 -32.35 -11.72
CA ILE A 18 -14.51 -31.20 -12.56
C ILE A 18 -15.06 -29.89 -11.98
N ILE A 19 -16.32 -29.88 -11.55
CA ILE A 19 -16.93 -28.70 -10.92
C ILE A 19 -16.16 -28.32 -9.65
N THR A 20 -15.85 -29.31 -8.80
CA THR A 20 -15.10 -29.10 -7.55
C THR A 20 -13.72 -28.52 -7.84
N ALA A 21 -13.00 -29.04 -8.85
CA ALA A 21 -11.70 -28.53 -9.25
C ALA A 21 -11.76 -27.07 -9.73
N VAL A 22 -12.79 -26.71 -10.48
CA VAL A 22 -13.00 -25.33 -10.96
C VAL A 22 -13.30 -24.38 -9.81
N VAL A 23 -14.18 -24.78 -8.88
CA VAL A 23 -14.51 -23.98 -7.69
C VAL A 23 -13.26 -23.78 -6.83
N ALA A 24 -12.43 -24.81 -6.66
CA ALA A 24 -11.16 -24.70 -5.94
C ALA A 24 -10.19 -23.72 -6.61
N LEU A 25 -10.05 -23.77 -7.94
CA LEU A 25 -9.20 -22.84 -8.70
C LEU A 25 -9.68 -21.39 -8.58
N VAL A 26 -10.99 -21.15 -8.74
CA VAL A 26 -11.57 -19.81 -8.59
C VAL A 26 -11.34 -19.27 -7.18
N SER A 27 -11.55 -20.11 -6.16
CA SER A 27 -11.33 -19.73 -4.75
C SER A 27 -9.86 -19.36 -4.49
N MET A 28 -8.92 -20.12 -5.07
CA MET A 28 -7.49 -19.83 -4.96
C MET A 28 -7.12 -18.50 -5.64
N ILE A 29 -7.67 -18.22 -6.83
CA ILE A 29 -7.44 -16.96 -7.54
C ILE A 29 -7.97 -15.78 -6.73
N ILE A 30 -9.20 -15.88 -6.23
CA ILE A 30 -9.80 -14.84 -5.38
C ILE A 30 -8.94 -14.59 -4.13
N SER A 31 -8.50 -15.66 -3.45
CA SER A 31 -7.65 -15.54 -2.27
C SER A 31 -6.31 -14.85 -2.57
N LYS A 32 -5.69 -15.16 -3.72
CA LYS A 32 -4.47 -14.49 -4.16
C LYS A 32 -4.69 -13.00 -4.40
N GLU A 33 -5.75 -12.62 -5.09
CA GLU A 33 -6.09 -11.23 -5.38
C GLU A 33 -6.40 -10.43 -4.11
N GLN A 34 -7.13 -11.03 -3.18
CA GLN A 34 -7.42 -10.40 -1.89
C GLN A 34 -6.13 -10.10 -1.13
N LYS A 35 -5.20 -11.06 -1.05
CA LYS A 35 -3.88 -10.85 -0.41
C LYS A 35 -3.06 -9.76 -1.09
N ILE A 36 -3.07 -9.68 -2.42
CA ILE A 36 -2.36 -8.63 -3.15
C ILE A 36 -2.97 -7.25 -2.85
N SER A 37 -4.30 -7.16 -2.81
CA SER A 37 -5.02 -5.94 -2.42
C SER A 37 -4.64 -5.50 -1.00
N GLU A 38 -4.67 -6.43 -0.05
CA GLU A 38 -4.26 -6.20 1.34
C GLU A 38 -2.80 -5.75 1.45
N TYR A 39 -1.89 -6.35 0.67
CA TYR A 39 -0.49 -5.93 0.62
C TYR A 39 -0.35 -4.48 0.12
N ARG A 40 -1.10 -4.09 -0.92
CA ARG A 40 -1.10 -2.73 -1.47
C ARG A 40 -1.68 -1.71 -0.50
N GLU A 41 -2.78 -2.05 0.16
CA GLU A 41 -3.39 -1.20 1.19
C GLU A 41 -2.44 -1.05 2.39
N SER A 42 -1.83 -2.14 2.84
CA SER A 42 -0.88 -2.13 3.95
C SER A 42 0.37 -1.30 3.63
N ARG A 43 0.89 -1.35 2.40
CA ARG A 43 2.01 -0.49 1.97
C ARG A 43 1.63 0.98 2.08
N ARG A 44 0.45 1.36 1.59
CA ARG A 44 -0.03 2.75 1.68
C ARG A 44 -0.23 3.20 3.11
N ARG A 45 -0.82 2.35 3.95
CA ARG A 45 -1.06 2.63 5.37
C ARG A 45 0.26 2.86 6.10
N ARG A 46 1.29 2.04 5.81
CA ARG A 46 2.64 2.23 6.36
C ARG A 46 3.25 3.56 5.94
N ILE A 47 3.23 3.93 4.66
CA ILE A 47 3.77 5.23 4.20
C ILE A 47 3.08 6.40 4.91
N ARG A 48 1.73 6.36 5.02
CA ARG A 48 0.98 7.41 5.72
C ARG A 48 1.34 7.47 7.20
N GLN A 49 1.49 6.32 7.85
CA GLN A 49 1.82 6.24 9.28
C GLN A 49 3.23 6.78 9.55
N GLU A 50 4.22 6.39 8.75
CA GLU A 50 5.61 6.84 8.88
C GLU A 50 5.72 8.36 8.63
N ALA A 51 5.00 8.88 7.62
CA ALA A 51 4.93 10.32 7.38
C ALA A 51 4.29 11.08 8.54
N ALA A 52 3.20 10.55 9.11
CA ALA A 52 2.54 11.17 10.25
C ALA A 52 3.43 11.16 11.51
N GLN A 53 4.13 10.06 11.77
CA GLN A 53 5.09 9.96 12.88
C GLN A 53 6.26 10.92 12.71
N TYR A 54 6.82 11.02 11.50
CA TYR A 54 7.88 11.98 11.19
C TYR A 54 7.44 13.43 11.41
N LEU A 55 6.27 13.82 10.90
CA LEU A 55 5.71 15.17 11.10
C LEU A 55 5.41 15.46 12.56
N ALA A 56 4.88 14.48 13.31
CA ALA A 56 4.64 14.63 14.74
C ALA A 56 5.94 14.82 15.53
N GLN A 57 7.02 14.13 15.14
CA GLN A 57 8.33 14.30 15.79
C GLN A 57 8.93 15.67 15.51
N ILE A 58 8.74 16.21 14.29
CA ILE A 58 9.10 17.60 13.96
C ILE A 58 8.33 18.57 14.85
N ASP A 59 7.01 18.42 14.94
CA ASP A 59 6.14 19.30 15.75
C ASP A 59 6.52 19.24 17.24
N THR A 60 6.89 18.06 17.76
CA THR A 60 7.37 17.90 19.14
C THR A 60 8.70 18.60 19.36
N LEU A 61 9.68 18.41 18.48
CA LEU A 61 10.98 19.08 18.58
C LEU A 61 10.85 20.60 18.49
N PHE A 62 9.94 21.08 17.64
CA PHE A 62 9.62 22.49 17.52
C PHE A 62 9.04 23.06 18.83
N LYS A 63 8.04 22.38 19.42
CA LYS A 63 7.47 22.81 20.71
C LYS A 63 8.48 22.81 21.84
N LEU A 64 9.38 21.83 21.88
CA LEU A 64 10.47 21.80 22.86
C LEU A 64 11.42 22.99 22.68
N TYR A 65 11.75 23.32 21.43
CA TYR A 65 12.53 24.51 21.10
C TYR A 65 11.83 25.80 21.56
N GLU A 66 10.54 25.96 21.30
CA GLU A 66 9.78 27.13 21.75
C GLU A 66 9.70 27.26 23.28
N CYS A 67 9.55 26.14 23.99
CA CYS A 67 9.54 26.13 25.45
C CYS A 67 10.87 26.64 26.01
N GLU A 68 11.99 26.21 25.44
CA GLU A 68 13.33 26.68 25.81
C GLU A 68 13.53 28.15 25.47
N LEU A 69 13.01 28.60 24.33
CA LEU A 69 13.03 30.00 23.92
C LEU A 69 12.28 30.90 24.93
N LYS A 70 11.07 30.48 25.33
CA LYS A 70 10.24 31.20 26.33
C LYS A 70 10.87 31.19 27.72
N SER A 71 11.52 30.10 28.11
CA SER A 71 12.25 29.98 29.38
C SER A 71 13.39 31.00 29.48
N THR A 72 14.14 31.16 28.39
CA THR A 72 15.32 32.05 28.32
C THR A 72 14.95 33.53 28.09
N LYS A 73 13.68 33.86 27.81
CA LYS A 73 13.19 35.22 27.46
C LYS A 73 13.97 35.88 26.32
N GLN A 74 14.49 35.09 25.38
CA GLN A 74 15.22 35.57 24.21
C GLN A 74 14.42 35.29 22.93
N ASN A 75 14.65 36.06 21.86
CA ASN A 75 14.00 35.83 20.56
C ASN A 75 14.69 34.75 19.72
N CYS A 76 15.94 34.41 20.06
CA CYS A 76 16.73 33.39 19.41
C CYS A 76 17.67 32.74 20.44
N LEU A 77 17.87 31.43 20.37
CA LEU A 77 18.88 30.73 21.16
C LEU A 77 20.27 31.09 20.64
N THR A 78 21.19 31.40 21.55
CA THR A 78 22.61 31.58 21.23
C THR A 78 23.20 30.24 20.75
N ASP A 79 24.24 30.23 19.91
CA ASP A 79 24.88 29.00 19.41
C ASP A 79 25.22 27.98 20.52
N MET A 80 25.68 28.46 21.69
CA MET A 80 25.94 27.62 22.86
C MET A 80 24.67 26.99 23.46
N GLU A 81 23.56 27.71 23.48
CA GLU A 81 22.28 27.24 24.02
C GLU A 81 21.61 26.27 23.03
N LEU A 82 21.74 26.54 21.72
CA LEU A 82 21.33 25.64 20.66
C LEU A 82 22.10 24.31 20.72
N GLN A 83 23.41 24.36 20.99
CA GLN A 83 24.21 23.16 21.19
C GLN A 83 23.79 22.39 22.45
N LYS A 84 23.48 23.09 23.55
CA LYS A 84 22.93 22.47 24.76
C LYS A 84 21.58 21.82 24.50
N PHE A 85 20.69 22.48 23.76
CA PHE A 85 19.40 21.92 23.36
C PHE A 85 19.57 20.64 22.54
N ARG A 86 20.44 20.67 21.52
CA ARG A 86 20.77 19.48 20.71
C ARG A 86 21.36 18.36 21.56
N CYS A 87 22.19 18.71 22.55
CA CYS A 87 22.77 17.73 23.47
C CYS A 87 21.76 17.15 24.48
N SER A 88 20.80 17.96 24.91
CA SER A 88 19.72 17.56 25.82
C SER A 88 18.70 16.66 25.12
N HIS A 89 18.41 16.93 23.85
CA HIS A 89 17.39 16.24 23.06
C HIS A 89 17.96 15.32 21.98
N LYS A 90 19.17 14.77 22.18
CA LYS A 90 19.84 13.88 21.20
C LYS A 90 18.95 12.73 20.77
N GLU A 91 18.25 12.11 21.71
CA GLU A 91 17.36 10.98 21.44
C GLU A 91 16.24 11.35 20.47
N ASN A 92 15.58 12.49 20.68
CA ASN A 92 14.51 12.96 19.80
C ASN A 92 15.03 13.27 18.39
N ILE A 93 16.25 13.80 18.29
CA ILE A 93 16.92 14.08 17.02
C ILE A 93 17.29 12.77 16.30
N TYR A 94 17.83 11.77 17.02
CA TYR A 94 18.12 10.45 16.45
C TYR A 94 16.84 9.78 15.94
N GLN A 95 15.76 9.82 16.72
CA GLN A 95 14.46 9.29 16.32
C GLN A 95 13.92 10.00 15.07
N LEU A 96 14.05 11.33 15.00
CA LEU A 96 13.68 12.10 13.80
C LEU A 96 14.44 11.60 12.56
N PHE A 97 15.75 11.44 12.67
CA PHE A 97 16.57 10.93 11.57
C PHE A 97 16.20 9.49 11.22
N GLU A 98 16.00 8.63 12.19
CA GLU A 98 15.61 7.24 11.95
C GLU A 98 14.28 7.17 11.17
N MET A 99 13.28 7.95 11.60
CA MET A 99 11.98 8.07 10.91
C MET A 99 12.15 8.62 9.48
N ARG A 100 13.02 9.62 9.29
CA ARG A 100 13.36 10.16 7.96
C ARG A 100 13.91 9.06 7.05
N HIS A 101 14.90 8.30 7.51
CA HIS A 101 15.51 7.24 6.71
C HIS A 101 14.52 6.11 6.43
N ARG A 102 13.70 5.73 7.42
CA ARG A 102 12.63 4.74 7.23
C ARG A 102 11.62 5.18 6.17
N LEU A 103 11.17 6.44 6.24
CA LEU A 103 10.30 7.03 5.22
C LEU A 103 10.98 7.03 3.85
N PHE A 104 12.24 7.47 3.79
CA PHE A 104 13.03 7.53 2.55
C PHE A 104 13.22 6.16 1.90
N LEU A 105 13.57 5.11 2.67
CA LEU A 105 13.78 3.76 2.14
C LEU A 105 12.50 3.09 1.63
N ARG A 106 11.34 3.44 2.21
CA ARG A 106 10.04 2.94 1.73
C ARG A 106 9.58 3.64 0.45
N LEU A 107 10.05 4.86 0.23
CA LEU A 107 9.81 5.62 -0.97
C LEU A 107 10.81 5.16 -2.04
N THR A 108 10.34 5.05 -3.28
CA THR A 108 11.22 4.66 -4.38
C THR A 108 12.04 5.89 -4.79
N PRO A 109 13.38 5.87 -4.67
CA PRO A 109 14.23 7.05 -4.81
C PRO A 109 14.16 7.72 -6.21
N GLU A 110 13.84 6.95 -7.25
CA GLU A 110 13.70 7.46 -8.63
C GLU A 110 12.45 8.32 -8.87
N ARG A 111 11.48 8.34 -7.94
CA ARG A 111 10.14 8.89 -8.20
C ARG A 111 9.76 10.13 -7.38
N SER A 112 10.63 10.63 -6.51
CA SER A 112 10.31 11.79 -5.64
C SER A 112 11.51 12.67 -5.27
N PRO A 113 12.17 13.33 -6.25
CA PRO A 113 13.26 14.27 -5.95
C PRO A 113 12.81 15.43 -5.05
N LYS A 114 11.58 15.93 -5.25
CA LYS A 114 10.99 17.05 -4.48
C LYS A 114 10.77 16.72 -3.00
N LEU A 115 10.39 15.49 -2.69
CA LEU A 115 10.23 15.05 -1.30
C LEU A 115 11.59 14.93 -0.62
N LYS A 116 12.63 14.47 -1.33
CA LYS A 116 13.99 14.43 -0.80
C LYS A 116 14.49 15.84 -0.47
N GLU A 117 14.29 16.78 -1.40
CA GLU A 117 14.63 18.19 -1.20
C GLU A 117 13.87 18.80 -0.02
N SER A 118 12.57 18.51 0.11
CA SER A 118 11.75 18.98 1.24
C SER A 118 12.19 18.37 2.59
N LEU A 119 12.69 17.13 2.60
CA LEU A 119 13.24 16.50 3.81
C LEU A 119 14.59 17.11 4.19
N GLU A 120 15.47 17.35 3.21
CA GLU A 120 16.78 17.98 3.43
C GLU A 120 16.64 19.44 3.90
N SER A 121 15.64 20.17 3.43
CA SER A 121 15.37 21.53 3.89
C SER A 121 14.97 21.60 5.37
N ILE A 122 14.32 20.56 5.92
CA ILE A 122 14.03 20.51 7.36
C ILE A 122 15.31 20.34 8.17
N ASP A 123 16.27 19.57 7.68
CA ASP A 123 17.56 19.46 8.34
C ASP A 123 18.26 20.83 8.38
N GLN A 124 18.18 21.62 7.31
CA GLN A 124 18.71 22.99 7.32
C GLN A 124 18.00 23.88 8.34
N VAL A 125 16.71 23.71 8.58
CA VAL A 125 15.99 24.47 9.61
C VAL A 125 16.46 24.07 11.02
N PHE A 126 16.65 22.78 11.31
CA PHE A 126 17.12 22.33 12.63
C PHE A 126 18.62 22.59 12.87
N PHE A 127 19.43 22.54 11.81
CA PHE A 127 20.89 22.67 11.92
C PHE A 127 21.44 24.06 11.57
N GLY A 128 20.66 24.89 10.88
CA GLY A 128 21.01 26.25 10.48
C GLY A 128 20.94 27.28 11.60
N THR A 129 21.30 28.52 11.26
CA THR A 129 21.43 29.66 12.19
C THR A 129 20.12 30.41 12.44
N SER A 130 19.07 30.14 11.67
CA SER A 130 17.77 30.81 11.79
C SER A 130 16.64 29.79 11.89
N PHE A 131 16.16 29.57 13.11
CA PHE A 131 14.97 28.76 13.36
C PHE A 131 13.75 29.69 13.41
N CYS A 132 12.89 29.62 12.40
CA CYS A 132 11.68 30.44 12.30
C CYS A 132 10.46 29.53 12.14
N GLU A 133 9.43 29.76 12.97
CA GLU A 133 8.18 29.00 12.95
C GLU A 133 7.53 28.98 11.55
N ASP A 134 7.43 30.15 10.91
CA ASP A 134 6.82 30.27 9.58
C ASP A 134 7.54 29.42 8.53
N THR A 135 8.89 29.38 8.60
CA THR A 135 9.67 28.55 7.69
C THR A 135 9.42 27.07 7.93
N LEU A 136 9.23 26.63 9.18
CA LEU A 136 8.96 25.23 9.48
C LEU A 136 7.58 24.81 8.96
N HIS A 137 6.55 25.65 9.13
CA HIS A 137 5.20 25.37 8.64
C HIS A 137 5.18 25.21 7.11
N ILE A 138 5.91 26.05 6.37
CA ILE A 138 6.04 25.94 4.91
C ILE A 138 6.65 24.59 4.50
N HIS A 139 7.74 24.18 5.14
CA HIS A 139 8.41 22.92 4.82
C HIS A 139 7.57 21.69 5.20
N ARG A 140 6.88 21.76 6.34
CA ARG A 140 5.92 20.76 6.80
C ARG A 140 4.79 20.57 5.77
N ASP A 141 4.19 21.66 5.33
CA ASP A 141 3.12 21.63 4.32
C ASP A 141 3.62 21.11 2.97
N SER A 142 4.86 21.43 2.60
CA SER A 142 5.51 20.85 1.41
C SER A 142 5.58 19.33 1.49
N ILE A 143 6.08 18.79 2.61
CA ILE A 143 6.16 17.34 2.84
C ILE A 143 4.78 16.70 2.79
N ILE A 144 3.78 17.31 3.43
CA ILE A 144 2.39 16.82 3.39
C ILE A 144 1.90 16.76 1.94
N LYS A 145 2.10 17.82 1.15
CA LYS A 145 1.69 17.86 -0.26
C LYS A 145 2.38 16.78 -1.10
N GLU A 146 3.69 16.62 -0.95
CA GLU A 146 4.46 15.62 -1.70
C GLU A 146 4.06 14.19 -1.31
N VAL A 147 3.91 13.90 -0.01
CA VAL A 147 3.41 12.59 0.47
C VAL A 147 2.01 12.33 -0.08
N GLN A 148 1.10 13.31 -0.04
CA GLN A 148 -0.23 13.18 -0.63
C GLN A 148 -0.18 12.93 -2.14
N GLY A 149 0.73 13.60 -2.86
CA GLY A 149 0.97 13.41 -4.29
C GLY A 149 1.34 11.97 -4.61
N ILE A 150 2.31 11.41 -3.87
CA ILE A 150 2.75 10.02 -4.00
C ILE A 150 1.60 9.07 -3.70
N LEU A 151 0.85 9.28 -2.61
CA LEU A 151 -0.29 8.44 -2.25
C LEU A 151 -1.41 8.48 -3.29
N ARG A 152 -1.68 9.65 -3.90
CA ARG A 152 -2.66 9.79 -4.99
C ARG A 152 -2.20 9.07 -6.25
N TYR A 153 -0.93 9.18 -6.60
CA TYR A 153 -0.36 8.45 -7.74
C TYR A 153 -0.46 6.94 -7.54
N GLU A 154 -0.05 6.44 -6.38
CA GLU A 154 -0.17 5.02 -6.05
C GLU A 154 -1.62 4.55 -6.03
N TRP A 155 -2.55 5.38 -5.55
CA TRP A 155 -3.98 5.07 -5.61
C TRP A 155 -4.50 4.96 -7.03
N LYS A 156 -4.13 5.90 -7.92
CA LYS A 156 -4.48 5.84 -9.33
C LYS A 156 -3.94 4.56 -9.98
N ARG A 157 -2.68 4.20 -9.71
CA ARG A 157 -2.05 2.96 -10.20
C ARG A 157 -2.77 1.71 -9.69
N VAL A 158 -3.15 1.68 -8.41
CA VAL A 158 -3.89 0.55 -7.83
C VAL A 158 -5.29 0.45 -8.43
N LYS A 159 -5.98 1.57 -8.63
CA LYS A 159 -7.33 1.62 -9.23
C LYS A 159 -7.33 1.28 -10.71
N SER A 160 -6.32 1.68 -11.47
CA SER A 160 -6.18 1.28 -12.87
C SER A 160 -5.94 -0.22 -13.01
N GLY A 161 -5.62 -0.93 -11.92
CA GLY A 161 -5.22 -2.34 -11.97
C GLY A 161 -3.84 -2.52 -12.59
N GLU A 162 -3.25 -3.69 -12.36
CA GLU A 162 -2.08 -4.11 -13.15
C GLU A 162 -2.55 -4.54 -14.54
N PRO A 163 -1.80 -4.25 -15.61
CA PRO A 163 -2.18 -4.68 -16.96
C PRO A 163 -2.34 -6.20 -17.05
N ASP A 164 -1.59 -6.95 -16.23
CA ASP A 164 -1.72 -8.41 -16.12
C ASP A 164 -2.99 -8.84 -15.38
N TYR A 165 -3.47 -8.06 -14.42
CA TYR A 165 -4.76 -8.26 -13.78
C TYR A 165 -5.91 -8.06 -14.77
N GLN A 166 -5.88 -6.97 -15.54
CA GLN A 166 -6.91 -6.72 -16.56
C GLN A 166 -6.98 -7.83 -17.61
N LYS A 167 -5.82 -8.39 -18.00
CA LYS A 167 -5.74 -9.53 -18.92
C LYS A 167 -6.31 -10.80 -18.27
N THR A 168 -5.90 -11.11 -17.05
CA THR A 168 -6.34 -12.31 -16.31
C THR A 168 -7.84 -12.28 -16.01
N GLU A 169 -8.40 -11.11 -15.72
CA GLU A 169 -9.83 -10.94 -15.52
C GLU A 169 -10.62 -11.27 -16.80
N LYS A 170 -10.16 -10.76 -17.95
CA LYS A 170 -10.79 -11.05 -19.24
C LYS A 170 -10.68 -12.53 -19.63
N THR A 171 -9.50 -13.14 -19.46
CA THR A 171 -9.30 -14.55 -19.81
C THR A 171 -10.11 -15.47 -18.88
N SER A 172 -10.16 -15.18 -17.58
CA SER A 172 -10.95 -15.93 -16.61
C SER A 172 -12.45 -15.88 -16.93
N LYS A 173 -13.00 -14.70 -17.24
CA LYS A 173 -14.41 -14.56 -17.63
C LYS A 173 -14.74 -15.38 -18.89
N THR A 174 -13.86 -15.38 -19.88
CA THR A 174 -14.04 -16.16 -21.11
C THR A 174 -13.96 -17.66 -20.83
N ALA A 175 -12.98 -18.10 -20.05
CA ALA A 175 -12.80 -19.50 -19.68
C ALA A 175 -14.01 -20.06 -18.91
N ILE A 176 -14.54 -19.32 -17.94
CA ILE A 176 -15.73 -19.72 -17.17
C ILE A 176 -16.96 -19.84 -18.08
N LYS A 177 -17.16 -18.90 -19.02
CA LYS A 177 -18.27 -18.98 -20.00
C LYS A 177 -18.15 -20.21 -20.89
N CYS A 178 -16.96 -20.50 -21.40
CA CYS A 178 -16.72 -21.69 -22.23
C CYS A 178 -16.98 -22.98 -21.44
N LEU A 179 -16.52 -23.04 -20.18
CA LEU A 179 -16.73 -24.20 -19.31
C LEU A 179 -18.22 -24.43 -19.02
N LEU A 180 -18.97 -23.38 -18.67
CA LEU A 180 -20.42 -23.48 -18.43
C LEU A 180 -21.15 -23.98 -19.67
N LEU A 181 -20.79 -23.47 -20.85
CA LEU A 181 -21.39 -23.87 -22.12
C LEU A 181 -21.08 -25.35 -22.42
N PHE A 182 -19.84 -25.80 -22.17
CA PHE A 182 -19.45 -27.20 -22.28
C PHE A 182 -20.24 -28.12 -21.35
N LEU A 183 -20.41 -27.72 -20.08
CA LEU A 183 -21.21 -28.49 -19.11
C LEU A 183 -22.69 -28.58 -19.53
N ILE A 184 -23.28 -27.51 -20.08
CA ILE A 184 -24.65 -27.51 -20.60
C ILE A 184 -24.78 -28.48 -21.78
N VAL A 185 -23.82 -28.48 -22.70
CA VAL A 185 -23.82 -29.40 -23.85
C VAL A 185 -23.70 -30.86 -23.39
N LEU A 186 -22.79 -31.15 -22.45
CA LEU A 186 -22.65 -32.50 -21.88
C LEU A 186 -23.93 -32.97 -21.18
N PHE A 187 -24.56 -32.09 -20.40
CA PHE A 187 -25.80 -32.39 -19.72
C PHE A 187 -26.94 -32.67 -20.72
N GLY A 188 -27.09 -31.82 -21.73
CA GLY A 188 -28.09 -32.00 -22.79
C GLY A 188 -27.87 -33.27 -23.63
N TYR A 189 -26.62 -33.63 -23.89
CA TYR A 189 -26.29 -34.88 -24.57
C TYR A 189 -26.60 -36.11 -23.70
N GLY A 190 -26.29 -36.03 -22.39
CA GLY A 190 -26.60 -37.09 -21.43
C GLY A 190 -28.10 -37.33 -21.28
N THR A 191 -28.91 -36.28 -21.18
CA THR A 191 -30.38 -36.40 -21.11
C THR A 191 -30.99 -36.90 -22.42
N TYR A 192 -30.44 -36.49 -23.57
CA TYR A 192 -30.87 -36.99 -24.89
C TYR A 192 -30.64 -38.50 -25.03
N ILE A 193 -29.47 -39.00 -24.62
CA ILE A 193 -29.19 -40.45 -24.62
C ILE A 193 -30.15 -41.19 -23.68
N PHE A 194 -30.38 -40.67 -22.48
CA PHE A 194 -31.27 -41.30 -21.50
C PHE A 194 -32.71 -41.42 -22.00
N PHE A 195 -33.23 -40.42 -22.70
CA PHE A 195 -34.60 -40.44 -23.23
C PHE A 195 -34.76 -41.28 -24.50
N LYS A 196 -33.65 -41.59 -25.19
CA LYS A 196 -33.64 -42.40 -26.42
C LYS A 196 -33.39 -43.89 -26.15
N SER A 197 -32.81 -44.24 -25.00
CA SER A 197 -32.62 -45.62 -24.53
C SER A 197 -33.87 -46.15 -23.85
#